data_AF-A0A948I3M1-F1
#
_entry.id   AF-A0A948I3M1-F1
#
_cell.length_a   1.000
_cell.length_b   1.000
_cell.length_c   1.000
_cell.angle_alpha   90.00
_cell.angle_beta   90.00
_cell.angle_gamma   90.00
#
_symmetry.space_group_name_H-M   'P 1'
#
loop_
_entity.id
_entity.type
_entity.pdbx_description
1 polymer ?
#
loop_
_entity_poly.entity_id
_entity_poly.type
_entity_poly.pdbx_seq_one_letter_code
_entity_poly.pdbx_strand_id
1 'polypeptide(L)'
;MDTHDEARATLAALAGAGDGAVDIAPAALALAAFDRPRVGLERYSLHLAELAEAVGEAVADQKGDGDVQMHAALLAMIMADRFDYRGDELTYDDLQNANLMRVIDRRRGLPVALGILYMHAARAQGWQAVGLNFPGHFLIRIDTGAGRAILDPFGGGAIVSPADLRRLLTAVSGAEANLL
;
A
#
# COMPACT_ATOMS: atom_id res chain seq x y z
N MET A 1 14.70 -18.96 -15.78
CA MET A 1 13.62 -19.53 -14.94
C MET A 1 12.33 -18.91 -15.44
N ASP A 2 11.28 -19.70 -15.66
CA ASP A 2 9.97 -19.14 -16.06
C ASP A 2 9.44 -18.25 -14.93
N THR A 3 8.78 -17.14 -15.24
CA THR A 3 8.18 -16.23 -14.25
C THR A 3 7.13 -16.96 -13.41
N HIS A 4 6.43 -17.94 -13.99
CA HIS A 4 5.51 -18.80 -13.24
C HIS A 4 6.24 -19.70 -12.24
N ASP A 5 7.40 -20.25 -12.60
CA ASP A 5 8.19 -21.08 -11.67
C ASP A 5 8.74 -20.23 -10.52
N GLU A 6 9.20 -19.01 -10.82
CA GLU A 6 9.63 -18.03 -9.82
C GLU A 6 8.48 -17.66 -8.87
N ALA A 7 7.31 -17.32 -9.40
CA ALA A 7 6.12 -16.99 -8.62
C ALA A 7 5.68 -18.16 -7.72
N ARG A 8 5.68 -19.39 -8.24
CA ARG A 8 5.36 -20.60 -7.46
C ARG A 8 6.37 -20.84 -6.35
N ALA A 9 7.66 -20.64 -6.61
CA ALA A 9 8.70 -20.75 -5.60
C ALA A 9 8.50 -19.71 -4.48
N THR A 10 8.19 -18.46 -4.81
CA THR A 10 7.87 -17.41 -3.83
C THR A 10 6.65 -17.79 -2.97
N LEU A 11 5.54 -18.20 -3.58
CA LEU A 11 4.33 -18.59 -2.84
C LEU A 11 4.56 -19.81 -1.96
N ALA A 12 5.32 -20.80 -2.44
CA ALA A 12 5.67 -21.97 -1.65
C ALA A 12 6.56 -21.62 -0.44
N ALA A 13 7.52 -20.72 -0.62
CA ALA A 13 8.36 -20.21 0.47
C ALA A 13 7.53 -19.49 1.53
N LEU A 14 6.57 -18.65 1.11
CA LEU A 14 5.64 -17.96 2.01
C LEU A 14 4.73 -18.93 2.76
N ALA A 15 4.19 -19.95 2.08
CA ALA A 15 3.37 -20.98 2.71
C ALA A 15 4.13 -21.83 3.73
N GLY A 16 5.44 -22.02 3.52
CA GLY A 16 6.33 -22.75 4.43
C GLY A 16 6.77 -21.97 5.66
N ALA A 17 6.56 -20.64 5.70
CA ALA A 17 7.04 -19.77 6.78
C ALA A 17 6.21 -19.84 8.08
N GLY A 18 5.13 -20.63 8.11
CA GLY A 18 4.22 -20.76 9.26
C GLY A 18 3.32 -19.53 9.46
N ASP A 19 2.65 -19.43 10.62
CA ASP A 19 1.71 -18.34 10.96
C ASP A 19 2.40 -16.98 11.26
N GLY A 20 3.64 -16.81 10.82
CA GLY A 20 4.38 -15.55 10.94
C GLY A 20 3.80 -14.44 10.06
N ALA A 21 4.28 -13.21 10.25
CA ALA A 21 3.88 -12.08 9.41
C ALA A 21 4.33 -12.32 7.95
N VAL A 22 3.37 -12.69 7.10
CA VAL A 22 3.58 -12.86 5.65
C VAL A 22 3.94 -11.51 5.03
N ASP A 23 5.00 -11.48 4.23
CA ASP A 23 5.31 -10.31 3.44
C ASP A 23 4.31 -10.19 2.27
N ILE A 24 3.39 -9.23 2.40
CA ILE A 24 2.20 -9.11 1.56
C ILE A 24 2.58 -8.63 0.15
N ALA A 25 3.60 -7.77 0.01
CA ALA A 25 3.94 -7.20 -1.28
C ALA A 25 4.60 -8.21 -2.23
N PRO A 26 5.61 -9.00 -1.82
CA PRO A 26 6.12 -10.12 -2.62
C PRO A 26 5.05 -11.18 -2.90
N ALA A 27 4.15 -11.47 -1.95
CA ALA A 27 3.03 -12.39 -2.16
C ALA A 27 2.10 -11.89 -3.29
N ALA A 28 1.72 -10.61 -3.24
CA ALA A 28 0.88 -9.98 -4.24
C ALA A 28 1.55 -9.89 -5.62
N LEU A 29 2.87 -9.67 -5.68
CA LEU A 29 3.63 -9.74 -6.94
C LEU A 29 3.64 -11.15 -7.52
N ALA A 30 3.89 -12.17 -6.70
CA ALA A 30 3.87 -13.56 -7.14
C ALA A 30 2.50 -13.96 -7.68
N LEU A 31 1.41 -13.53 -7.04
CA LEU A 31 0.06 -13.73 -7.56
C LEU A 31 -0.17 -12.98 -8.88
N ALA A 32 0.25 -11.72 -8.98
CA ALA A 32 0.11 -10.90 -10.18
C ALA A 32 0.83 -11.47 -11.41
N ALA A 33 1.92 -12.22 -11.21
CA ALA A 33 2.68 -12.87 -12.27
C ALA A 33 1.91 -13.99 -12.98
N PHE A 34 0.90 -14.61 -12.35
CA PHE A 34 0.10 -15.64 -13.01
C PHE A 34 -0.63 -15.12 -14.24
N ASP A 35 -1.09 -13.87 -14.20
CA ASP A 35 -1.74 -13.18 -15.33
C ASP A 35 -0.72 -12.67 -16.36
N ARG A 36 0.58 -12.70 -16.06
CA ARG A 36 1.66 -12.09 -16.85
C ARG A 36 2.92 -12.98 -16.97
N PRO A 37 2.81 -14.22 -17.48
CA PRO A 37 3.91 -15.21 -17.52
C PRO A 37 5.19 -14.76 -18.24
N ARG A 38 5.10 -13.75 -19.12
CA ARG A 38 6.24 -13.29 -19.94
C ARG A 38 6.97 -12.10 -19.36
N VAL A 39 6.57 -11.62 -18.17
CA VAL A 39 7.14 -10.41 -17.56
C VAL A 39 7.83 -10.81 -16.25
N GLY A 40 9.16 -10.70 -16.23
CA GLY A 40 9.97 -11.07 -15.05
C GLY A 40 9.63 -10.27 -13.79
N LEU A 41 9.70 -10.93 -12.63
CA LEU A 41 9.39 -10.35 -11.33
C LEU A 41 10.48 -9.41 -10.80
N GLU A 42 11.73 -9.62 -11.21
CA GLU A 42 12.91 -8.89 -10.72
C GLU A 42 12.73 -7.37 -10.75
N ARG A 43 12.22 -6.81 -11.86
CA ARG A 43 11.98 -5.36 -11.98
C ARG A 43 10.99 -4.82 -10.95
N TYR A 44 10.03 -5.64 -10.52
CA TYR A 44 9.01 -5.25 -9.55
C TYR A 44 9.55 -5.39 -8.12
N SER A 45 10.34 -6.43 -7.85
CA SER A 45 11.06 -6.58 -6.58
C SER A 45 12.06 -5.44 -6.36
N LEU A 46 12.79 -5.04 -7.41
CA LEU A 46 13.68 -3.86 -7.36
C LEU A 46 12.89 -2.58 -7.13
N HIS A 47 11.75 -2.40 -7.79
CA HIS A 47 10.86 -1.25 -7.56
C HIS A 47 10.37 -1.19 -6.10
N LEU A 48 10.02 -2.33 -5.50
CA LEU A 48 9.64 -2.40 -4.08
C LEU A 48 10.80 -2.00 -3.15
N ALA A 49 12.03 -2.40 -3.46
CA ALA A 49 13.22 -1.98 -2.72
C ALA A 49 13.47 -0.46 -2.87
N GLU A 50 13.28 0.08 -4.08
CA GLU A 50 13.42 1.51 -4.37
C GLU A 50 12.41 2.36 -3.55
N LEU A 51 11.17 1.90 -3.42
CA LEU A 51 10.17 2.58 -2.56
C LEU A 51 10.60 2.60 -1.09
N ALA A 52 11.11 1.47 -0.58
CA ALA A 52 11.59 1.37 0.78
C ALA A 52 12.81 2.28 1.02
N GLU A 53 13.77 2.27 0.10
CA GLU A 53 14.96 3.12 0.17
C GLU A 53 14.60 4.61 0.15
N ALA A 54 13.74 5.02 -0.79
CA ALA A 54 13.31 6.41 -0.91
C ALA A 54 12.61 6.95 0.34
N VAL A 55 11.79 6.13 1.02
CA VAL A 55 11.19 6.51 2.31
C VAL A 55 12.24 6.55 3.41
N GLY A 56 13.18 5.60 3.44
CA GLY A 56 14.26 5.55 4.42
C GLY A 56 15.19 6.76 4.33
N GLU A 57 15.59 7.15 3.12
CA GLU A 57 16.36 8.37 2.85
C GLU A 57 15.63 9.62 3.37
N ALA A 58 14.34 9.76 3.01
CA ALA A 58 13.54 10.93 3.41
C ALA A 58 13.36 11.03 4.93
N VAL A 59 13.30 9.90 5.64
CA VAL A 59 13.25 9.86 7.10
C VAL A 59 14.61 10.19 7.71
N ALA A 60 15.70 9.63 7.17
CA ALA A 60 17.06 9.84 7.66
C ALA A 60 17.56 11.30 7.51
N ASP A 61 17.07 12.01 6.49
CA ASP A 61 17.38 13.43 6.27
C ASP A 61 16.77 14.36 7.32
N GLN A 62 15.79 13.89 8.09
CA GLN A 62 15.17 14.68 9.15
C GLN A 62 16.04 14.76 10.40
N LYS A 63 16.07 15.94 11.02
CA LYS A 63 16.78 16.14 12.29
C LYS A 63 15.96 15.62 13.47
N GLY A 64 16.42 14.53 14.09
CA GLY A 64 15.79 13.89 15.26
C GLY A 64 14.76 12.83 14.88
N ASP A 65 14.20 12.15 15.88
CA ASP A 65 13.35 10.96 15.69
C ASP A 65 12.00 11.22 14.99
N GLY A 66 11.66 12.50 14.71
CA GLY A 66 10.39 12.90 14.10
C GLY A 66 9.17 12.60 14.97
N ASP A 67 8.02 13.19 14.63
CA ASP A 67 6.73 12.68 15.13
C ASP A 67 6.07 11.78 14.07
N VAL A 68 5.04 11.03 14.48
CA VAL A 68 4.33 10.15 13.55
C VAL A 68 3.66 10.89 12.39
N GLN A 69 3.31 12.17 12.57
CA GLN A 69 2.68 12.97 11.52
C GLN A 69 3.69 13.32 10.43
N MET A 70 4.92 13.65 10.82
CA MET A 70 6.04 13.83 9.90
C MET A 70 6.33 12.55 9.12
N HIS A 71 6.42 11.39 9.79
CA HIS A 71 6.62 10.11 9.12
C HIS A 71 5.50 9.77 8.12
N ALA A 72 4.24 10.00 8.51
CA ALA A 72 3.10 9.83 7.62
C ALA A 72 3.16 10.79 6.42
N ALA A 73 3.52 12.05 6.63
CA ALA A 73 3.65 13.04 5.57
C ALA A 73 4.78 12.70 4.59
N LEU A 74 5.93 12.22 5.07
CA LEU A 74 7.02 11.78 4.21
C LEU A 74 6.65 10.55 3.40
N LEU A 75 5.98 9.56 4.02
CA LEU A 75 5.46 8.40 3.31
C LEU A 75 4.49 8.82 2.21
N ALA A 76 3.53 9.70 2.52
CA ALA A 76 2.59 10.23 1.55
C ALA A 76 3.30 10.97 0.41
N MET A 77 4.21 11.90 0.72
CA MET A 77 4.97 12.66 -0.28
C MET A 77 5.81 11.76 -1.19
N ILE A 78 6.51 10.76 -0.65
CA ILE A 78 7.29 9.84 -1.48
C ILE A 78 6.37 9.02 -2.39
N MET A 79 5.36 8.38 -1.82
CA MET A 79 4.47 7.51 -2.59
C MET A 79 3.67 8.31 -3.63
N ALA A 80 3.15 9.46 -3.24
CA ALA A 80 2.26 10.26 -4.05
C ALA A 80 3.03 11.23 -4.94
N ASP A 81 3.91 12.07 -4.42
CA ASP A 81 4.50 13.15 -5.22
C ASP A 81 5.75 12.69 -5.98
N ARG A 82 6.59 11.84 -5.38
CA ARG A 82 7.80 11.31 -6.05
C ARG A 82 7.49 10.16 -7.00
N PHE A 83 6.65 9.20 -6.59
CA PHE A 83 6.36 8.00 -7.38
C PHE A 83 4.99 8.02 -8.10
N ASP A 84 4.21 9.09 -7.95
CA ASP A 84 2.94 9.32 -8.64
C ASP A 84 1.84 8.27 -8.37
N TYR A 85 1.90 7.55 -7.24
CA TYR A 85 0.84 6.59 -6.92
C TYR A 85 -0.48 7.29 -6.56
N ARG A 86 -1.54 7.02 -7.32
CA ARG A 86 -2.90 7.56 -7.09
C ARG A 86 -3.98 6.50 -7.26
N GLY A 87 -5.11 6.72 -6.59
CA GLY A 87 -6.35 6.00 -6.89
C GLY A 87 -6.80 6.20 -8.34
N ASP A 88 -7.32 5.15 -8.98
CA ASP A 88 -7.95 5.28 -10.30
C ASP A 88 -9.46 5.45 -10.15
N GLU A 89 -9.93 6.69 -10.10
CA GLU A 89 -11.38 7.00 -10.02
C GLU A 89 -12.10 6.82 -11.36
N LEU A 90 -11.37 7.01 -12.48
CA LEU A 90 -11.96 6.99 -13.82
C LEU A 90 -12.31 5.57 -14.28
N THR A 91 -11.47 4.60 -13.91
CA THR A 91 -11.59 3.21 -14.32
C THR A 91 -11.62 2.28 -13.11
N TYR A 92 -12.26 2.69 -12.01
CA TYR A 92 -12.20 2.03 -10.71
C TYR A 92 -12.35 0.50 -10.76
N ASP A 93 -13.36 0.01 -11.48
CA ASP A 93 -13.70 -1.42 -11.59
C ASP A 93 -12.82 -2.21 -12.58
N ASP A 94 -11.82 -1.59 -13.20
CA ASP A 94 -10.88 -2.29 -14.08
C ASP A 94 -9.99 -3.25 -13.28
N LEU A 95 -9.97 -4.53 -13.66
CA LEU A 95 -9.14 -5.58 -13.07
C LEU A 95 -7.64 -5.23 -13.06
N GLN A 96 -7.19 -4.39 -13.98
CA GLN A 96 -5.83 -3.87 -13.99
C GLN A 96 -5.46 -3.12 -12.70
N ASN A 97 -6.45 -2.57 -11.97
CA ASN A 97 -6.24 -1.85 -10.71
C ASN A 97 -6.03 -2.79 -9.51
N ALA A 98 -6.29 -4.09 -9.66
CA ALA A 98 -6.06 -5.11 -8.63
C ALA A 98 -4.73 -5.87 -8.82
N ASN A 99 -4.22 -5.97 -10.06
CA ASN A 99 -2.97 -6.69 -10.36
C ASN A 99 -1.76 -5.82 -10.00
N LEU A 100 -0.99 -6.19 -8.97
CA LEU A 100 0.08 -5.33 -8.42
C LEU A 100 1.17 -4.97 -9.44
N MET A 101 1.51 -5.85 -10.38
CA MET A 101 2.44 -5.53 -11.48
C MET A 101 1.89 -4.42 -12.38
N ARG A 102 0.58 -4.42 -12.64
CA ARG A 102 -0.09 -3.38 -13.44
C ARG A 102 -0.23 -2.08 -12.67
N VAL A 103 -0.49 -2.16 -11.37
CA VAL A 103 -0.52 -0.99 -10.48
C VAL A 103 0.84 -0.31 -10.45
N ILE A 104 1.93 -1.06 -10.32
CA ILE A 104 3.29 -0.53 -10.39
C ILE A 104 3.57 0.08 -11.77
N ASP A 105 3.22 -0.60 -12.87
CA ASP A 105 3.43 -0.08 -14.24
C ASP A 105 2.67 1.22 -14.50
N ARG A 106 1.44 1.35 -13.99
CA ARG A 106 0.54 2.50 -14.23
C ARG A 106 0.65 3.61 -13.18
N ARG A 107 1.28 3.33 -12.04
CA ARG A 107 1.20 4.14 -10.81
C ARG A 107 -0.25 4.40 -10.34
N ARG A 108 -1.17 3.51 -10.69
CA ARG A 108 -2.61 3.65 -10.40
C ARG A 108 -3.24 2.32 -10.03
N GLY A 109 -4.13 2.32 -9.03
CA GLY A 109 -4.75 1.08 -8.57
C GLY A 109 -5.93 1.27 -7.62
N LEU A 110 -6.47 0.14 -7.18
CA LEU A 110 -7.51 0.07 -6.16
C LEU A 110 -6.92 0.41 -4.78
N PRO A 111 -7.78 0.84 -3.83
CA PRO A 111 -7.35 1.20 -2.48
C PRO A 111 -6.47 0.13 -1.80
N VAL A 112 -6.85 -1.15 -1.93
CA VAL A 112 -6.10 -2.27 -1.32
C VAL A 112 -4.74 -2.46 -1.97
N ALA A 113 -4.66 -2.41 -3.30
CA ALA A 113 -3.40 -2.62 -4.02
C ALA A 113 -2.39 -1.50 -3.74
N LEU A 114 -2.86 -0.24 -3.70
CA LEU A 114 -2.05 0.89 -3.26
C LEU A 114 -1.63 0.74 -1.79
N GLY A 115 -2.56 0.31 -0.93
CA GLY A 115 -2.29 0.03 0.46
C GLY A 115 -1.17 -0.99 0.68
N ILE A 116 -1.06 -2.02 -0.15
CA ILE A 116 0.05 -2.99 -0.10
C ILE A 116 1.39 -2.28 -0.31
N LEU A 117 1.49 -1.37 -1.29
CA LEU A 117 2.73 -0.63 -1.57
C LEU A 117 3.10 0.32 -0.44
N TYR A 118 2.13 1.05 0.12
CA TYR A 118 2.37 1.93 1.27
C TYR A 118 2.79 1.13 2.51
N MET A 119 2.11 0.01 2.81
CA MET A 119 2.47 -0.83 3.95
C MET A 119 3.85 -1.46 3.78
N HIS A 120 4.23 -1.86 2.56
CA HIS A 120 5.58 -2.34 2.25
C HIS A 120 6.64 -1.29 2.58
N ALA A 121 6.49 -0.08 2.03
CA ALA A 121 7.45 1.00 2.25
C ALA A 121 7.53 1.43 3.73
N ALA A 122 6.41 1.45 4.45
CA ALA A 122 6.35 1.74 5.88
C ALA A 122 7.03 0.64 6.74
N ARG A 123 6.71 -0.63 6.48
CA ARG A 123 7.28 -1.77 7.24
C ARG A 123 8.79 -1.89 7.06
N ALA A 124 9.31 -1.51 5.90
CA ALA A 124 10.75 -1.47 5.67
C ALA A 124 11.49 -0.51 6.62
N GLN A 125 10.82 0.50 7.17
CA GLN A 125 11.38 1.41 8.18
C GLN A 125 11.24 0.89 9.62
N GLY A 126 10.81 -0.36 9.80
CA GLY A 126 10.52 -0.94 11.11
C GLY A 126 9.20 -0.46 11.72
N TRP A 127 8.38 0.30 10.97
CA TRP A 127 7.07 0.72 11.45
C TRP A 127 6.06 -0.42 11.37
N GLN A 128 5.16 -0.50 12.34
CA GLN A 128 4.02 -1.41 12.21
C GLN A 128 3.02 -0.78 11.25
N ALA A 129 2.66 -1.47 10.17
CA ALA A 129 1.67 -1.00 9.21
C ALA A 129 0.60 -2.07 8.98
N VAL A 130 -0.67 -1.69 9.09
CA VAL A 130 -1.83 -2.58 8.90
C VAL A 130 -2.91 -1.90 8.05
N GLY A 131 -3.60 -2.71 7.24
CA GLY A 131 -4.80 -2.29 6.52
C GLY A 131 -6.00 -2.21 7.45
N LEU A 132 -6.86 -1.22 7.23
CA LEU A 132 -8.11 -1.01 7.92
C LEU A 132 -9.25 -1.08 6.90
N ASN A 133 -10.15 -2.04 7.08
CA ASN A 133 -11.40 -2.08 6.34
C ASN A 133 -12.39 -1.10 6.99
N PHE A 134 -12.58 0.06 6.38
CA PHE A 134 -13.51 1.08 6.84
C PHE A 134 -14.72 1.13 5.89
N PRO A 135 -15.94 1.44 6.35
CA PRO A 135 -17.10 1.50 5.45
C PRO A 135 -16.85 2.39 4.22
N GLY A 136 -16.92 1.78 3.04
CA GLY A 136 -16.66 2.43 1.74
C GLY A 136 -15.20 2.82 1.47
N HIS A 137 -14.25 2.53 2.36
CA HIS A 137 -12.85 2.98 2.25
C HIS A 137 -11.86 1.93 2.77
N PHE A 138 -10.74 1.75 2.08
CA PHE A 138 -9.59 1.04 2.64
C PHE A 138 -8.54 2.05 3.09
N LEU A 139 -8.21 2.05 4.37
CA LEU A 139 -7.21 2.92 4.96
C LEU A 139 -6.03 2.08 5.43
N ILE A 140 -4.92 2.74 5.73
CA ILE A 140 -3.80 2.11 6.44
C ILE A 140 -3.54 2.83 7.75
N ARG A 141 -3.06 2.09 8.73
CA ARG A 141 -2.56 2.63 9.99
C ARG A 141 -1.09 2.32 10.10
N ILE A 142 -0.30 3.34 10.43
CA ILE A 142 1.10 3.18 10.83
C ILE A 142 1.22 3.45 12.32
N ASP A 143 1.93 2.58 13.03
CA ASP A 143 2.38 2.77 14.41
C ASP A 143 3.91 2.86 14.39
N THR A 144 4.42 3.98 14.88
CA THR A 144 5.86 4.29 15.03
C THR A 144 6.18 4.43 16.52
N GLY A 145 7.46 4.49 16.88
CA GLY A 145 7.86 4.83 18.27
C GLY A 145 7.30 6.18 18.76
N ALA A 146 6.95 7.08 17.83
CA ALA A 146 6.43 8.41 18.11
C ALA A 146 4.89 8.52 18.13
N GLY A 147 4.17 7.41 17.89
CA GLY A 147 2.70 7.37 17.93
C GLY A 147 2.07 6.71 16.71
N ARG A 148 0.80 7.06 16.44
CA ARG A 148 -0.04 6.44 15.41
C ARG A 148 -0.59 7.48 14.43
N ALA A 149 -0.61 7.12 13.14
CA ALA A 149 -1.30 7.87 12.10
C ALA A 149 -2.12 6.93 11.20
N ILE A 150 -3.16 7.47 10.57
CA ILE A 150 -3.97 6.79 9.57
C ILE A 150 -3.81 7.53 8.26
N LEU A 151 -3.62 6.81 7.17
CA LEU A 151 -3.47 7.38 5.83
C LEU A 151 -4.49 6.73 4.88
N ASP A 152 -4.91 7.47 3.87
CA ASP A 152 -5.68 6.98 2.72
C ASP A 152 -4.77 6.80 1.50
N PRO A 153 -4.33 5.58 1.16
CA PRO A 153 -3.49 5.33 0.00
C PRO A 153 -4.15 5.71 -1.33
N PHE A 154 -5.47 5.59 -1.43
CA PHE A 154 -6.22 5.91 -2.64
C PHE A 154 -6.23 7.43 -2.88
N GLY A 155 -6.47 8.19 -1.81
CA GLY A 155 -6.37 9.65 -1.76
C GLY A 155 -4.95 10.22 -1.71
N GLY A 156 -3.94 9.48 -2.20
CA GLY A 156 -2.55 9.97 -2.27
C GLY A 156 -1.84 10.04 -0.90
N GLY A 157 -2.23 9.21 0.05
CA GLY A 157 -1.63 9.16 1.38
C GLY A 157 -2.12 10.26 2.32
N ALA A 158 -3.25 10.91 2.02
CA ALA A 158 -3.82 11.92 2.89
C ALA A 158 -3.97 11.40 4.33
N ILE A 159 -3.46 12.17 5.30
CA ILE A 159 -3.56 11.81 6.72
C ILE A 159 -5.01 12.01 7.17
N VAL A 160 -5.60 10.95 7.71
CA VAL A 160 -7.00 10.90 8.12
C VAL A 160 -7.13 11.19 9.60
N SER A 161 -7.74 12.32 9.94
CA SER A 161 -8.02 12.70 11.32
C SER A 161 -9.24 11.96 11.89
N PRO A 162 -9.42 11.94 13.22
CA PRO A 162 -10.65 11.41 13.83
C PRO A 162 -11.93 12.09 13.35
N ALA A 163 -11.88 13.38 12.99
CA ALA A 163 -13.01 14.08 12.41
C ALA A 163 -13.34 13.57 11.01
N ASP A 164 -12.33 13.23 10.22
CA ASP A 164 -12.50 12.65 8.88
C ASP A 164 -13.16 11.29 8.95
N LEU A 165 -12.69 10.41 9.85
CA LEU A 165 -13.31 9.10 10.08
C LEU A 165 -14.79 9.22 10.45
N ARG A 166 -15.16 10.20 11.30
CA ARG A 166 -16.56 10.46 11.65
C ARG A 166 -17.37 10.89 10.42
N ARG A 167 -16.82 11.77 9.59
CA ARG A 167 -17.47 12.20 8.34
C ARG A 167 -17.70 11.04 7.39
N LEU A 168 -16.70 10.16 7.23
CA LEU A 168 -16.81 8.96 6.41
C LEU A 168 -17.92 8.02 6.89
N LEU A 169 -18.05 7.82 8.22
CA LEU A 169 -19.15 7.00 8.78
C LEU A 169 -20.51 7.63 8.53
N THR A 170 -20.66 8.94 8.76
CA THR A 170 -21.94 9.63 8.54
C THR A 170 -22.37 9.59 7.07
N ALA A 171 -21.42 9.69 6.14
CA ALA A 171 -21.71 9.62 4.70
C ALA A 171 -22.31 8.25 4.31
N VAL A 172 -21.79 7.15 4.84
CA VAL A 172 -22.30 5.80 4.55
C VAL A 172 -23.68 5.59 5.17
N SER A 173 -23.88 5.99 6.44
CA SER A 173 -25.19 5.85 7.11
C SER A 173 -26.28 6.74 6.50
N GLY A 174 -25.92 7.91 5.96
CA GLY A 174 -26.86 8.79 5.27
C GLY A 174 -27.25 8.28 3.88
N ALA A 175 -26.36 7.56 3.19
CA ALA A 175 -26.67 6.93 1.91
C ALA A 175 -27.65 5.76 2.04
N GLU A 176 -27.54 4.95 3.11
CA GLU A 176 -28.50 3.88 3.39
C GLU A 176 -29.90 4.40 3.76
N ALA A 177 -29.99 5.57 4.41
CA ALA A 177 -31.27 6.18 4.78
C ALA A 177 -32.08 6.73 3.59
N ASN A 178 -31.43 6.99 2.44
CA ASN A 178 -32.07 7.52 1.22
C ASN A 178 -32.49 6.41 0.23
N LEU A 179 -32.34 5.14 0.60
CA LEU A 179 -32.70 3.97 -0.24
C LEU A 179 -33.99 3.27 0.23
N LEU A 180 -34.77 3.89 1.13
CA LEU A 180 -36.06 3.39 1.63
C LEU A 180 -37.22 4.32 1.24
#